data_AF-A0A255EMM9-F1
#
_entry.id   AF-A0A255EMM9-F1
#
_cell.length_a   1.000
_cell.length_b   1.000
_cell.length_c   1.000
_cell.angle_alpha   90.00
_cell.angle_beta   90.00
_cell.angle_gamma   90.00
#
_symmetry.space_group_name_H-M   'P 1'
#
loop_
_entity.id
_entity.type
_entity.pdbx_description
1 polymer ?
#
loop_
_entity_poly.entity_id
_entity_poly.type
_entity_poly.pdbx_seq_one_letter_code
_entity_poly.pdbx_strand_id
1 'polypeptide(L)'
;MGHHTQHATPRLIRQDFECAHGASVPVVSRLQLPAQPVVHPRDIGLVAAGGSVGTLARYGLGHLVPAIGWLPLGVLLANVTGAFLLAWLVQHLAGHGPEDSRRRGVRLLLGVGLLGGYTTYSLLATDVAELVLDQQIGAALAYGLGTVVVGGAATWLGILVGSRTGTRHE
;
A
#
# COMPACT_ATOMS: atom_id res chain seq x y z
N MET A 1 3.41 -25.82 56.79
CA MET A 1 4.53 -25.20 56.05
C MET A 1 3.95 -24.56 54.79
N GLY A 2 3.49 -23.31 54.87
CA GLY A 2 2.83 -22.62 53.76
C GLY A 2 3.83 -21.80 52.95
N HIS A 3 3.94 -22.07 51.65
CA HIS A 3 4.74 -21.28 50.72
C HIS A 3 4.01 -19.97 50.42
N HIS A 4 4.51 -18.86 50.97
CA HIS A 4 4.13 -17.51 50.56
C HIS A 4 4.88 -17.13 49.28
N THR A 5 4.21 -17.17 48.14
CA THR A 5 4.66 -16.54 46.90
C THR A 5 4.44 -15.03 46.97
N GLN A 6 5.52 -14.28 47.19
CA GLN A 6 5.55 -12.82 47.05
C GLN A 6 5.37 -12.45 45.57
N HIS A 7 4.23 -11.87 45.23
CA HIS A 7 4.06 -11.16 43.96
C HIS A 7 4.78 -9.81 44.03
N ALA A 8 5.84 -9.66 43.25
CA ALA A 8 6.55 -8.40 43.05
C ALA A 8 5.66 -7.44 42.24
N THR A 9 5.08 -6.44 42.90
CA THR A 9 4.46 -5.28 42.25
C THR A 9 5.53 -4.43 41.55
N PRO A 10 5.37 -4.07 40.26
CA PRO A 10 6.29 -3.16 39.60
C PRO A 10 6.17 -1.76 40.24
N ARG A 11 7.30 -1.24 40.74
CA ARG A 11 7.40 0.15 41.21
C ARG A 11 7.14 1.08 40.03
N LEU A 12 5.96 1.70 40.01
CA LEU A 12 5.71 2.88 39.17
C LEU A 12 6.68 3.98 39.60
N ILE A 13 7.53 4.41 38.68
CA ILE A 13 8.29 5.66 38.81
C ILE A 13 7.23 6.77 38.75
N ARG A 14 6.82 7.27 39.91
CA ARG A 14 6.01 8.49 40.05
C ARG A 14 6.91 9.66 39.65
N GLN A 15 6.82 10.11 38.41
CA GLN A 15 7.25 11.48 38.08
C GLN A 15 6.10 12.39 38.49
N ASP A 16 6.17 12.89 39.71
CA ASP A 16 5.22 13.87 40.25
C ASP A 16 5.47 15.21 39.54
N PHE A 17 4.85 15.40 38.37
CA PHE A 17 4.63 16.74 37.82
C PHE A 17 3.44 17.35 38.57
N GLU A 18 3.72 18.06 39.66
CA GLU A 18 2.76 18.96 40.30
C GLU A 18 2.42 20.12 39.33
N CYS A 19 1.37 19.92 38.53
CA CYS A 19 0.71 21.02 37.84
C CYS A 19 -0.17 21.77 38.84
N ALA A 20 0.18 23.04 39.08
CA ALA A 20 -0.67 23.98 39.77
C ALA A 20 -1.95 24.21 38.96
N HIS A 21 -3.01 23.47 39.30
CA HIS A 21 -4.45 23.77 39.20
C HIS A 21 -5.20 22.44 39.28
N GLY A 22 -5.95 22.23 40.37
CA GLY A 22 -6.61 20.97 40.73
C GLY A 22 -7.77 20.57 39.82
N ALA A 23 -7.46 20.22 38.57
CA ALA A 23 -8.33 19.49 37.66
C ALA A 23 -7.60 18.19 37.26
N SER A 24 -8.05 17.06 37.79
CA SER A 24 -7.59 15.73 37.38
C SER A 24 -8.05 15.44 35.96
N VAL A 25 -7.20 15.76 34.98
CA VAL A 25 -7.45 15.44 33.56
C VAL A 25 -7.33 13.91 33.38
N PRO A 26 -8.40 13.18 32.98
CA PRO A 26 -8.38 11.71 32.88
C PRO A 26 -7.73 11.20 31.58
N VAL A 27 -6.77 11.93 30.99
CA VAL A 27 -6.30 11.71 29.61
C VAL A 27 -5.31 10.54 29.47
N VAL A 28 -4.68 10.06 30.56
CA VAL A 28 -3.59 9.06 30.47
C VAL A 28 -4.01 7.64 30.87
N SER A 29 -5.31 7.32 30.92
CA SER A 29 -5.73 6.01 31.47
C SER A 29 -5.91 4.87 30.44
N ARG A 30 -5.85 5.13 29.12
CA ARG A 30 -6.02 4.08 28.11
C ARG A 30 -5.32 4.39 26.78
N LEU A 31 -3.98 4.45 26.78
CA LEU A 31 -3.25 4.22 25.53
C LEU A 31 -3.29 2.70 25.26
N GLN A 32 -4.42 2.19 24.78
CA GLN A 32 -4.49 0.86 24.19
C GLN A 32 -3.65 0.89 22.92
N LEU A 33 -2.36 0.52 23.05
CA LEU A 33 -1.52 0.21 21.92
C LEU A 33 -2.28 -0.83 21.09
N PRO A 34 -2.54 -0.58 19.79
CA PRO A 34 -3.22 -1.56 18.96
C PRO A 34 -2.47 -2.89 19.10
N ALA A 35 -3.22 -3.97 19.32
CA ALA A 35 -2.64 -5.30 19.37
C ALA A 35 -1.75 -5.47 18.13
N GLN A 36 -0.48 -5.82 18.35
CA GLN A 36 0.50 -5.94 17.25
C GLN A 36 -0.11 -6.85 16.18
N PRO A 37 -0.21 -6.42 14.90
CA PRO A 37 -0.81 -7.24 13.87
C PRO A 37 0.02 -8.51 13.72
N VAL A 38 -0.55 -9.65 14.11
CA VAL A 38 0.11 -10.95 14.00
C VAL A 38 0.25 -11.28 12.52
N VAL A 39 1.46 -11.20 11.99
CA VAL A 39 1.76 -11.56 10.59
C VAL A 39 1.79 -13.08 10.49
N HIS A 40 0.94 -13.64 9.62
CA HIS A 40 0.87 -15.09 9.43
C HIS A 40 1.83 -15.49 8.31
N PRO A 41 2.59 -16.60 8.43
CA PRO A 41 3.50 -17.06 7.36
C PRO A 41 2.81 -17.24 6.01
N ARG A 42 1.54 -17.67 6.03
CA ARG A 42 0.67 -17.77 4.86
C ARG A 42 0.56 -16.43 4.11
N ASP A 43 0.43 -15.32 4.83
CA ASP A 43 0.25 -13.99 4.24
C ASP A 43 1.51 -13.55 3.50
N ILE A 44 2.69 -13.84 4.08
CA ILE A 44 3.98 -13.59 3.44
C ILE A 44 4.10 -14.41 2.15
N GLY A 45 3.72 -15.69 2.19
CA GLY A 45 3.72 -16.56 1.01
C GLY A 45 2.83 -16.03 -0.13
N LEU A 46 1.65 -15.50 0.19
CA LEU A 46 0.76 -14.88 -0.80
C LEU A 46 1.37 -13.63 -1.42
N VAL A 47 1.93 -12.74 -0.61
CA VAL A 47 2.59 -11.51 -1.11
C VAL A 47 3.78 -11.87 -1.99
N ALA A 48 4.62 -12.83 -1.56
CA ALA A 48 5.79 -13.27 -2.32
C ALA A 48 5.39 -13.86 -3.68
N ALA A 49 4.42 -14.79 -3.70
CA ALA A 49 3.96 -15.41 -4.93
C ALA A 49 3.39 -14.38 -5.92
N GLY A 50 2.52 -13.48 -5.42
CA GLY A 50 1.98 -12.39 -6.24
C GLY A 50 3.08 -11.47 -6.76
N GLY A 51 3.98 -11.02 -5.88
CA GLY A 51 5.07 -10.09 -6.20
C GLY A 51 6.03 -10.62 -7.25
N SER A 52 6.37 -11.92 -7.19
CA SER A 52 7.16 -12.58 -8.23
C SER A 52 6.47 -12.52 -9.59
N VAL A 53 5.19 -12.88 -9.66
CA VAL A 53 4.41 -12.84 -10.91
C VAL A 53 4.30 -11.40 -11.44
N GLY A 54 3.98 -10.44 -10.57
CA GLY A 54 3.88 -9.03 -10.96
C GLY A 54 5.18 -8.47 -11.52
N THR A 55 6.30 -8.77 -10.85
CA THR A 55 7.64 -8.33 -11.29
C THR A 55 8.00 -8.92 -12.64
N LEU A 56 7.75 -10.22 -12.85
CA LEU A 56 8.00 -10.89 -14.13
C LEU A 56 7.10 -10.34 -15.25
N ALA A 57 5.83 -10.06 -14.96
CA ALA A 57 4.92 -9.45 -15.92
C ALA A 57 5.38 -8.04 -16.33
N ARG A 58 5.83 -7.22 -15.38
CA ARG A 58 6.41 -5.90 -15.66
C ARG A 58 7.69 -6.02 -16.49
N TYR A 59 8.57 -6.95 -16.11
CA TYR A 59 9.81 -7.22 -16.86
C TYR A 59 9.51 -7.61 -18.31
N GLY A 60 8.57 -8.54 -18.53
CA GLY A 60 8.12 -8.92 -19.86
C GLY A 60 7.50 -7.76 -20.63
N LEU A 61 6.68 -6.93 -19.98
CA LEU A 61 6.08 -5.76 -20.62
C LEU A 61 7.14 -4.77 -21.12
N GLY A 62 8.20 -4.54 -20.33
CA GLY A 62 9.34 -3.71 -20.75
C GLY A 62 10.12 -4.27 -21.95
N HIS A 63 10.07 -5.57 -22.20
CA HIS A 63 10.70 -6.20 -23.38
C HIS A 63 9.80 -6.19 -24.61
N LEU A 64 8.49 -6.32 -24.40
CA LEU A 64 7.51 -6.42 -25.49
C LEU A 64 7.04 -5.06 -26.00
N VAL A 65 7.06 -4.04 -25.14
CA VAL A 65 6.61 -2.68 -25.47
C VAL A 65 7.83 -1.77 -25.62
N PRO A 66 8.17 -1.36 -26.86
CA PRO A 66 9.29 -0.47 -27.08
C PRO A 66 9.02 0.93 -26.51
N ALA A 67 10.08 1.64 -26.16
CA ALA A 67 10.00 3.08 -25.89
C ALA A 67 9.66 3.84 -27.18
N ILE A 68 8.93 4.94 -27.04
CA ILE A 68 8.60 5.85 -28.15
C ILE A 68 9.30 7.17 -27.90
N GLY A 69 10.43 7.39 -28.58
CA GLY A 69 11.29 8.55 -28.34
C GLY A 69 11.78 8.54 -26.89
N TRP A 70 11.47 9.60 -26.14
CA TRP A 70 11.82 9.75 -24.72
C TRP A 70 10.86 9.04 -23.76
N LEU A 71 9.79 8.41 -24.25
CA LEU A 71 8.73 7.86 -23.41
C LEU A 71 8.88 6.34 -23.21
N PRO A 72 9.23 5.86 -21.99
CA PRO A 72 9.32 4.45 -21.65
C PRO A 72 7.90 3.86 -21.49
N LEU A 73 7.28 3.54 -22.63
CA LEU A 73 5.87 3.19 -22.68
C LEU A 73 5.54 1.95 -21.84
N GLY A 74 6.45 0.98 -21.74
CA GLY A 74 6.25 -0.19 -20.88
C GLY A 74 6.06 0.16 -19.39
N VAL A 75 6.87 1.08 -18.85
CA VAL A 75 6.78 1.52 -17.45
C VAL A 75 5.51 2.35 -17.23
N LEU A 76 5.20 3.27 -18.15
CA LEU A 76 3.96 4.05 -18.11
C LEU A 76 2.74 3.14 -18.07
N LEU A 77 2.66 2.18 -19.00
CA LEU A 77 1.54 1.24 -19.09
C LEU A 77 1.41 0.39 -17.82
N ALA A 78 2.52 -0.13 -17.30
CA ALA A 78 2.52 -0.90 -16.07
C ALA A 78 1.93 -0.10 -14.90
N ASN A 79 2.41 1.13 -14.70
CA ASN A 79 1.97 1.99 -13.61
C ASN A 79 0.50 2.40 -13.75
N VAL A 80 0.08 2.83 -14.94
CA VAL A 80 -1.29 3.31 -15.18
C VAL A 80 -2.31 2.17 -15.07
N THR A 81 -2.05 1.04 -15.73
CA THR A 81 -2.96 -0.12 -15.66
C THR A 81 -2.96 -0.74 -14.27
N GLY A 82 -1.81 -0.81 -13.59
CA GLY A 82 -1.71 -1.29 -12.22
C GLY A 82 -2.48 -0.41 -11.23
N ALA A 83 -2.39 0.92 -11.37
CA ALA A 83 -3.15 1.86 -10.55
C ALA A 83 -4.67 1.70 -10.72
N PHE A 84 -5.15 1.57 -11.97
CA PHE A 84 -6.56 1.27 -12.25
C PHE A 84 -7.01 -0.05 -11.60
N LEU A 85 -6.26 -1.13 -11.83
CA LEU A 85 -6.61 -2.46 -11.35
C LEU A 85 -6.58 -2.54 -9.82
N LEU A 86 -5.63 -1.88 -9.17
CA LEU A 86 -5.52 -1.87 -7.72
C LEU A 86 -6.69 -1.12 -7.09
N ALA A 87 -7.02 0.04 -7.64
CA ALA A 87 -8.15 0.84 -7.18
C ALA A 87 -9.48 0.11 -7.38
N TRP A 88 -9.66 -0.53 -8.54
CA TRP A 88 -10.81 -1.38 -8.82
C TRP A 88 -10.90 -2.54 -7.83
N LEU A 89 -9.80 -3.27 -7.60
CA LEU A 89 -9.75 -4.41 -6.69
C LEU A 89 -10.15 -3.99 -5.28
N VAL A 90 -9.50 -2.95 -4.74
CA VAL A 90 -9.77 -2.47 -3.37
C VAL A 90 -11.23 -2.05 -3.24
N GLN A 91 -11.76 -1.30 -4.20
CA GLN A 91 -13.14 -0.83 -4.16
C GLN A 91 -14.16 -1.97 -4.32
N HIS A 92 -13.86 -2.96 -5.16
CA HIS A 92 -14.70 -4.14 -5.34
C HIS A 92 -14.77 -4.96 -4.04
N LEU A 93 -13.64 -5.19 -3.36
CA LEU A 93 -13.62 -5.92 -2.09
C LEU A 93 -14.32 -5.17 -0.95
N ALA A 94 -14.30 -3.83 -0.97
CA ALA A 94 -14.92 -3.00 0.07
C ALA A 94 -16.46 -3.13 0.15
N GLY A 95 -17.13 -3.49 -0.95
CA GLY A 95 -18.59 -3.61 -1.00
C GLY A 95 -19.20 -4.80 -0.25
N HIS A 96 -18.38 -5.72 0.28
CA HIS A 96 -18.84 -7.04 0.74
C HIS A 96 -18.91 -7.20 2.27
N GLY A 97 -18.90 -6.11 3.04
CA GLY A 97 -18.98 -6.13 4.51
C GLY A 97 -17.64 -6.39 5.23
N PRO A 98 -17.65 -6.78 6.53
CA PRO A 98 -16.44 -6.94 7.35
C PRO A 98 -15.43 -7.89 6.72
N GLU A 99 -14.14 -7.58 6.79
CA GLU A 99 -13.13 -8.37 6.08
C GLU A 99 -13.05 -9.82 6.56
N ASP A 100 -13.20 -10.77 5.63
CA ASP A 100 -12.99 -12.19 5.88
C ASP A 100 -11.59 -12.66 5.44
N SER A 101 -11.17 -13.85 5.89
CA SER A 101 -9.86 -14.43 5.58
C SER A 101 -9.61 -14.64 4.08
N ARG A 102 -10.65 -14.80 3.28
CA ARG A 102 -10.55 -14.98 1.82
C ARG A 102 -10.26 -13.64 1.14
N ARG A 103 -11.02 -12.59 1.46
CA ARG A 103 -10.84 -11.22 0.99
C ARG A 103 -9.47 -10.68 1.38
N ARG A 104 -9.03 -10.93 2.61
CA ARG A 104 -7.66 -10.64 3.06
C ARG A 104 -6.62 -11.29 2.14
N GLY A 105 -6.77 -12.60 1.89
CA GLY A 105 -5.86 -13.35 1.04
C GLY A 105 -5.80 -12.80 -0.39
N VAL A 106 -6.94 -12.46 -0.97
CA VAL A 106 -7.03 -11.84 -2.31
C VAL A 106 -6.31 -10.48 -2.34
N ARG A 107 -6.54 -9.62 -1.34
CA ARG A 107 -5.88 -8.31 -1.28
C ARG A 107 -4.36 -8.43 -1.12
N LEU A 108 -3.89 -9.40 -0.34
CA LEU A 108 -2.46 -9.65 -0.18
C LEU A 108 -1.82 -10.22 -1.45
N LEU A 109 -2.44 -11.22 -2.06
CA LEU A 109 -1.92 -11.87 -3.27
C LEU A 109 -1.95 -10.91 -4.47
N LEU A 110 -3.11 -10.31 -4.76
CA LEU A 110 -3.31 -9.51 -5.96
C LEU A 110 -2.95 -8.04 -5.76
N GLY A 111 -3.36 -7.45 -4.63
CA GLY A 111 -3.12 -6.03 -4.37
C GLY A 111 -1.68 -5.76 -3.99
N VAL A 112 -1.25 -6.27 -2.84
CA VAL A 112 0.10 -6.03 -2.31
C VAL A 112 1.15 -6.79 -3.11
N GLY A 113 0.92 -8.06 -3.41
CA GLY A 113 1.84 -8.90 -4.17
C GLY A 113 1.88 -8.51 -5.65
N LEU A 114 0.92 -8.98 -6.43
CA LEU A 114 0.95 -8.86 -7.89
C LEU A 114 0.99 -7.42 -8.38
N LEU A 115 0.03 -6.58 -8.00
CA LEU A 115 -0.04 -5.19 -8.47
C LEU A 115 1.08 -4.33 -7.86
N GLY A 116 1.51 -4.63 -6.63
CA GLY A 116 2.68 -4.00 -6.01
C GLY A 116 4.00 -4.31 -6.72
N GLY A 117 4.22 -5.55 -7.19
CA GLY A 117 5.40 -5.92 -7.98
C GLY A 117 5.32 -5.50 -9.45
N TYR A 118 4.10 -5.43 -9.99
CA TYR A 118 3.82 -5.02 -11.36
C TYR A 118 4.01 -3.52 -11.59
N THR A 119 3.70 -2.69 -10.60
CA THR A 119 3.96 -1.25 -10.66
C THR A 119 5.35 -0.92 -10.12
N THR A 120 5.92 0.22 -10.51
CA THR A 120 7.26 0.63 -10.07
C THR A 120 7.44 2.15 -10.08
N TYR A 121 7.84 2.68 -8.92
CA TYR A 121 8.30 4.05 -8.82
C TYR A 121 9.79 4.17 -9.18
N SER A 122 10.60 3.15 -8.88
CA SER A 122 12.05 3.22 -9.09
C SER A 122 12.42 3.37 -10.56
N LEU A 123 11.75 2.66 -11.48
CA LEU A 123 12.01 2.84 -12.91
C LEU A 123 11.54 4.20 -13.41
N LEU A 124 10.36 4.66 -12.97
CA LEU A 124 9.88 6.01 -13.29
C LEU A 124 10.90 7.08 -12.84
N ALA A 125 11.46 6.95 -11.63
CA ALA A 125 12.43 7.88 -11.11
C ALA A 125 13.76 7.85 -11.88
N THR A 126 14.26 6.67 -12.26
CA THR A 126 15.49 6.57 -13.07
C THR A 126 15.29 7.11 -14.47
N ASP A 127 14.17 6.79 -15.12
CA ASP A 127 13.82 7.31 -16.45
C ASP A 127 13.73 8.85 -16.44
N VAL A 128 13.09 9.44 -15.41
CA VAL A 128 13.01 10.91 -15.25
C VAL A 128 14.41 11.50 -15.01
N ALA A 129 15.25 10.85 -14.19
CA ALA A 129 16.61 11.29 -13.94
C ALA A 129 17.47 11.27 -15.21
N GLU A 130 17.35 10.22 -16.04
CA GLU A 130 18.03 10.12 -17.33
C GLU A 130 17.64 11.28 -18.26
N LEU A 131 16.35 11.60 -18.37
CA LEU A 131 15.88 12.74 -19.17
C LEU A 131 16.44 14.08 -18.67
N VAL A 132 16.61 14.24 -17.36
CA VAL A 132 17.24 15.44 -16.78
C VAL A 132 18.73 15.50 -17.13
N LEU A 133 19.44 14.38 -17.03
CA LEU A 133 20.85 14.29 -17.40
C LEU A 133 21.09 14.61 -18.88
N ASP A 134 20.16 14.20 -19.74
CA ASP A 134 20.13 14.50 -21.18
C ASP A 134 19.67 15.94 -21.50
N GLN A 135 19.50 16.80 -20.49
CA GLN A 135 19.00 18.19 -20.63
C GLN A 135 17.59 18.29 -21.22
N GLN A 136 16.82 17.20 -21.24
CA GLN A 136 15.45 17.14 -21.75
C GLN A 136 14.42 17.45 -20.64
N ILE A 137 14.56 18.60 -19.99
CA ILE A 137 13.75 18.96 -18.80
C ILE A 137 12.24 18.94 -19.08
N GLY A 138 11.82 19.39 -20.26
CA GLY A 138 10.41 19.36 -20.67
C GLY A 138 9.86 17.93 -20.73
N ALA A 139 10.63 16.98 -21.29
CA ALA A 139 10.25 15.58 -21.35
C ALA A 139 10.24 14.94 -19.96
N ALA A 140 11.23 15.25 -19.12
CA ALA A 140 11.29 14.76 -17.74
C ALA A 140 10.04 15.16 -16.93
N LEU A 141 9.65 16.44 -17.01
CA LEU A 141 8.44 16.95 -16.36
C LEU A 141 7.17 16.34 -16.95
N ALA A 142 7.08 16.26 -18.28
CA ALA A 142 5.93 15.67 -18.96
C ALA A 142 5.75 14.19 -18.59
N TYR A 143 6.84 13.42 -18.55
CA TYR A 143 6.79 12.01 -18.18
C TYR A 143 6.45 11.81 -16.71
N GLY A 144 7.17 12.49 -15.80
CA GLY A 144 6.99 12.34 -14.36
C GLY A 144 5.60 12.79 -13.90
N LEU A 145 5.22 14.03 -14.21
CA LEU A 145 3.93 14.58 -13.81
C LEU A 145 2.78 13.93 -14.59
N GLY A 146 2.99 13.68 -15.89
CA GLY A 146 1.99 13.00 -16.72
C GLY A 146 1.66 11.62 -16.19
N THR A 147 2.66 10.84 -15.76
CA THR A 147 2.42 9.50 -15.16
C THR A 147 1.59 9.60 -13.88
N VAL A 148 1.87 10.58 -13.01
CA VAL A 148 1.09 10.79 -11.78
C VAL A 148 -0.35 11.20 -12.08
N VAL A 149 -0.56 12.15 -13.00
CA VAL A 149 -1.89 12.63 -13.36
C VAL A 149 -2.71 11.54 -14.02
N VAL A 150 -2.14 10.85 -15.01
CA VAL A 150 -2.83 9.75 -15.72
C VAL A 150 -3.06 8.58 -14.77
N GLY A 151 -2.11 8.24 -13.90
CA GLY A 151 -2.27 7.22 -12.86
C GLY A 151 -3.37 7.57 -11.85
N GLY A 152 -3.48 8.85 -11.47
CA GLY A 152 -4.56 9.35 -10.62
C GLY A 152 -5.93 9.26 -11.31
N ALA A 153 -6.02 9.64 -12.58
CA ALA A 153 -7.23 9.48 -13.38
C ALA A 153 -7.63 8.00 -13.52
N ALA A 154 -6.65 7.12 -13.78
CA ALA A 154 -6.85 5.68 -13.86
C ALA A 154 -7.32 5.09 -12.52
N THR A 155 -6.76 5.54 -11.40
CA THR A 155 -7.21 5.18 -10.05
C THR A 155 -8.68 5.57 -9.84
N TRP A 156 -9.05 6.80 -10.19
CA TRP A 156 -10.42 7.28 -10.07
C TRP A 156 -11.40 6.47 -10.92
N LEU A 157 -11.04 6.16 -12.17
CA LEU A 157 -11.81 5.26 -13.02
C LEU A 157 -11.95 3.86 -12.41
N GLY A 158 -10.88 3.32 -11.82
CA GLY A 158 -10.89 2.04 -11.13
C GLY A 158 -11.90 2.01 -9.98
N ILE A 159 -11.93 3.07 -9.17
CA ILE A 159 -12.93 3.25 -8.10
C ILE A 159 -14.35 3.28 -8.66
N LEU A 160 -14.59 4.07 -9.71
CA LEU A 160 -15.92 4.18 -10.35
C LEU A 160 -16.41 2.86 -10.94
N VAL A 161 -15.52 2.05 -11.50
CA VAL A 161 -15.88 0.72 -12.02
C VAL A 161 -16.08 -0.26 -10.86
N GLY A 162 -15.21 -0.21 -9.84
CA GLY A 162 -15.27 -1.09 -8.68
C GLY A 162 -16.57 -0.92 -7.90
N SER A 163 -17.02 0.31 -7.69
CA SER A 163 -18.24 0.63 -6.96
C SER A 163 -19.51 0.10 -7.63
N ARG A 164 -19.56 0.07 -8.97
CA ARG A 164 -20.69 -0.49 -9.73
C ARG A 164 -20.76 -2.02 -9.67
N THR A 165 -19.62 -2.67 -9.46
CA THR A 165 -19.54 -4.13 -9.38
C THR A 165 -19.72 -4.68 -7.96
N GLY A 166 -19.46 -3.85 -6.94
CA GLY A 166 -19.59 -4.23 -5.53
C GLY A 166 -21.00 -4.11 -4.92
N THR A 167 -21.98 -3.57 -5.66
CA THR A 167 -23.35 -3.30 -5.15
C THR A 167 -24.40 -4.31 -5.58
N ARG A 168 -24.01 -5.49 -6.09
CA ARG A 168 -24.94 -6.59 -6.35
C ARG A 168 -24.86 -7.59 -5.22
N HIS A 169 -25.64 -7.41 -4.17
CA HIS A 169 -26.27 -8.46 -3.36
C HIS A 169 -27.09 -7.76 -2.26
N GLU A 170 -28.37 -7.52 -2.59
CA GLU A 170 -29.46 -7.54 -1.60
C GLU A 170 -29.55 -8.93 -0.95
#